data_AF-A6SU97-F1
#
_entry.id   AF-A6SU97-F1
#
_cell.length_a   1.000
_cell.length_b   1.000
_cell.length_c   1.000
_cell.angle_alpha   90.00
_cell.angle_beta   90.00
_cell.angle_gamma   90.00
#
_symmetry.space_group_name_H-M   'P 1'
#
loop_
_entity.id
_entity.type
_entity.pdbx_description
1 polymer ?
#
loop_
_entity_poly.entity_id
_entity_poly.type
_entity_poly.pdbx_seq_one_letter_code
_entity_poly.pdbx_strand_id
1 'polypeptide(L)'
;MTLTSLVLGGRAATREAAIHSRIDASQDTAIILEGLPDGRSDLDALPASPLLKIARIAPGCMHCTGNLVMRVTLNRILRDKPARLYISVANTEHLDQLRQFLTQAPYDAWLTLDDDLVCEA
;
A
#
# COMPACT_ATOMS: atom_id res chain seq x y z
N MET A 1 -13.03 -7.40 -7.41
CA MET A 1 -11.99 -6.40 -7.73
C MET A 1 -11.53 -5.78 -6.43
N THR A 2 -10.24 -5.50 -6.27
CA THR A 2 -9.65 -4.89 -5.08
C THR A 2 -9.61 -3.38 -5.27
N LEU A 3 -10.32 -2.62 -4.45
CA LEU A 3 -10.30 -1.16 -4.53
C LEU A 3 -8.98 -0.66 -3.94
N THR A 4 -8.20 0.12 -4.69
CA THR A 4 -6.80 0.43 -4.36
C THR A 4 -6.54 1.93 -4.33
N SER A 5 -6.07 2.45 -3.19
CA SER A 5 -5.63 3.85 -3.06
C SER A 5 -4.12 3.92 -2.84
N LEU A 6 -3.46 4.86 -3.52
CA LEU A 6 -2.09 5.22 -3.21
C LEU A 6 -2.08 6.23 -2.06
N VAL A 7 -1.16 6.05 -1.12
CA VAL A 7 -1.00 6.95 0.05
C VAL A 7 0.32 7.67 -0.10
N LEU A 8 0.26 8.99 -0.21
CA LEU A 8 1.34 9.84 -0.72
C LEU A 8 1.63 10.99 0.23
N GLY A 9 2.85 11.54 0.18
CA GLY A 9 3.24 12.71 0.97
C GLY A 9 3.53 12.39 2.45
N GLY A 10 3.84 13.44 3.20
CA GLY A 10 4.15 13.37 4.63
C GLY A 10 5.28 12.41 5.02
N ARG A 11 5.41 12.16 6.33
CA ARG A 11 6.31 11.13 6.88
C ARG A 11 5.61 9.76 6.93
N ALA A 12 6.36 8.71 7.21
CA ALA A 12 5.80 7.36 7.33
C ALA A 12 4.67 7.32 8.37
N ALA A 13 4.88 7.94 9.54
CA ALA A 13 3.88 8.05 10.59
C ALA A 13 2.59 8.74 10.11
N THR A 14 2.69 9.81 9.32
CA THR A 14 1.52 10.53 8.80
C THR A 14 0.70 9.66 7.85
N ARG A 15 1.36 8.94 6.94
CA ARG A 15 0.70 8.02 6.01
C ARG A 15 0.03 6.86 6.75
N GLU A 16 0.72 6.27 7.73
CA GLU A 16 0.19 5.18 8.53
C GLU A 16 -1.02 5.61 9.38
N ALA A 17 -0.98 6.81 9.99
CA ALA A 17 -2.12 7.36 10.72
C ALA A 17 -3.32 7.64 9.80
N ALA A 18 -3.06 8.17 8.59
CA ALA A 18 -4.12 8.41 7.60
C ALA A 18 -4.77 7.09 7.15
N ILE A 19 -3.99 6.03 6.92
CA ILE A 19 -4.52 4.70 6.64
C ILE A 19 -5.32 4.17 7.83
N HIS A 20 -4.76 4.25 9.04
CA HIS A 20 -5.41 3.80 10.27
C HIS A 20 -6.82 4.40 10.43
N SER A 21 -6.99 5.70 10.14
CA SER A 21 -8.29 6.39 10.20
C SER A 21 -9.34 5.88 9.21
N ARG A 22 -8.95 5.10 8.19
CA ARG A 22 -9.81 4.58 7.11
C ARG A 22 -10.03 3.07 7.19
N ILE A 23 -9.42 2.38 8.16
CA ILE A 23 -9.60 0.94 8.32
C ILE A 23 -11.02 0.66 8.83
N ASP A 24 -11.74 -0.18 8.10
CA ASP A 24 -12.99 -0.79 8.54
C ASP A 24 -12.70 -2.22 9.02
N ALA A 25 -12.98 -2.51 10.29
CA ALA A 25 -12.73 -3.81 10.90
C ALA A 25 -13.56 -4.95 10.30
N SER A 26 -14.65 -4.64 9.58
CA SER A 26 -15.50 -5.61 8.89
C SER A 26 -15.06 -5.90 7.45
N GLN A 27 -14.07 -5.18 6.93
CA GLN A 27 -13.61 -5.28 5.55
C GLN A 27 -12.23 -5.97 5.46
N ASP A 28 -12.10 -6.93 4.53
CA ASP A 28 -10.80 -7.52 4.20
C ASP A 28 -9.90 -6.46 3.54
N THR A 29 -8.91 -6.01 4.31
CA THR A 29 -8.05 -4.87 4.00
C THR A 29 -6.59 -5.32 3.99
N ALA A 30 -5.89 -5.01 2.91
CA ALA A 30 -4.45 -5.15 2.80
C ALA A 30 -3.77 -3.78 2.74
N ILE A 31 -2.59 -3.69 3.34
CA ILE A 31 -1.79 -2.48 3.40
C ILE A 31 -0.35 -2.85 3.01
N ILE A 32 0.21 -2.15 2.02
CA ILE A 32 1.63 -2.20 1.68
C ILE A 32 2.26 -0.88 2.11
N LEU A 33 3.25 -0.96 3.00
CA LEU A 33 3.98 0.19 3.53
C LEU A 33 5.39 0.18 2.96
N GLU A 34 5.67 1.07 2.02
CA GLU A 34 7.02 1.30 1.52
C GLU A 34 7.76 2.32 2.39
N GLY A 35 9.04 2.04 2.67
CA GLY A 35 9.94 2.95 3.35
C GLY A 35 10.39 2.45 4.72
N LEU A 36 11.20 3.26 5.39
CA LEU A 36 11.58 3.03 6.77
C LEU A 36 10.46 3.54 7.71
N PRO A 37 10.08 2.77 8.74
CA PRO A 37 9.12 3.23 9.73
C PRO A 37 9.75 4.30 10.63
N ASP A 38 8.92 5.22 11.14
CA ASP A 38 9.34 6.26 12.12
C ASP A 38 9.47 5.70 13.55
N GLY A 39 9.50 4.37 13.71
CA GLY A 39 9.73 3.65 14.96
C GLY A 39 8.45 3.19 15.69
N ARG A 40 7.37 3.98 15.68
CA ARG A 40 6.08 3.60 16.26
C ARG A 40 4.93 3.88 15.28
N SER A 41 4.06 2.90 15.10
CA SER A 41 2.87 3.02 14.29
C SER A 41 1.62 2.56 15.05
N ASP A 42 0.53 3.29 14.90
CA ASP A 42 -0.78 2.88 15.41
C ASP A 42 -1.29 1.62 14.70
N LEU A 43 -0.83 1.35 13.47
CA LEU A 43 -1.13 0.10 12.76
C LEU A 43 -0.55 -1.13 13.47
N ASP A 44 0.60 -0.99 14.14
CA ASP A 44 1.21 -2.09 14.90
C ASP A 44 0.49 -2.34 16.23
N ALA A 45 -0.31 -1.38 16.71
CA ALA A 45 -1.12 -1.50 17.92
C ALA A 45 -2.50 -2.12 17.66
N LEU A 46 -2.89 -2.30 16.39
CA LEU A 46 -4.17 -2.91 16.04
C LEU A 46 -4.20 -4.38 16.50
N PRO A 47 -5.35 -4.86 17.00
CA PRO A 47 -5.49 -6.27 17.36
C PRO A 47 -5.32 -7.14 16.12
N ALA A 48 -4.70 -8.30 16.28
CA ALA A 48 -4.56 -9.27 15.21
C ALA A 48 -5.96 -9.62 14.64
N SER A 49 -6.15 -9.37 13.35
CA SER A 49 -7.39 -9.65 12.64
C SER A 49 -7.09 -10.47 11.39
N PRO A 50 -7.84 -11.54 11.09
CA PRO A 50 -7.68 -12.29 9.84
C PRO A 50 -8.04 -11.45 8.61
N LEU A 51 -8.81 -10.37 8.80
CA LEU A 51 -9.24 -9.44 7.75
C LEU A 51 -8.26 -8.29 7.53
N LEU A 52 -7.15 -8.21 8.28
CA LEU A 52 -6.17 -7.14 8.12
C LEU A 52 -4.78 -7.72 7.83
N LYS A 53 -4.20 -7.31 6.70
CA LYS A 53 -2.85 -7.71 6.30
C LYS A 53 -1.98 -6.49 6.10
N ILE A 54 -0.90 -6.41 6.87
CA ILE A 54 0.08 -5.33 6.76
C ILE A 54 1.40 -5.92 6.26
N ALA A 55 1.90 -5.42 5.13
CA ALA A 55 3.19 -5.79 4.57
C ALA A 55 4.09 -4.55 4.53
N ARG A 56 5.22 -4.61 5.21
CA ARG A 56 6.25 -3.56 5.18
C ARG A 56 7.34 -3.96 4.19
N ILE A 57 7.69 -3.06 3.27
CA ILE A 57 8.73 -3.27 2.27
C ILE A 57 9.74 -2.13 2.33
N ALA A 58 11.01 -2.46 2.10
CA ALA A 58 12.05 -1.43 1.96
C ALA A 58 11.74 -0.53 0.76
N PRO A 59 12.15 0.75 0.79
CA PRO A 59 12.01 1.63 -0.37
C PRO A 59 12.75 1.05 -1.57
N GLY A 60 12.15 1.13 -2.76
CA GLY A 60 12.78 0.64 -3.98
C GLY A 60 14.12 1.34 -4.22
N CYS A 61 15.24 0.62 -4.19
CA CYS A 61 16.51 1.17 -4.65
C CYS A 61 16.41 1.43 -6.17
N MET A 62 16.93 2.57 -6.63
CA MET A 62 16.97 2.99 -8.05
C MET A 62 17.60 1.96 -9.03
N HIS A 63 18.18 0.87 -8.52
CA HIS A 63 18.84 -0.20 -9.28
C HIS A 63 18.18 -1.58 -9.14
N CYS A 64 17.09 -1.71 -8.37
CA CYS A 64 16.44 -2.99 -8.14
C CYS A 64 15.38 -3.26 -9.22
N THR A 65 15.82 -3.88 -10.33
CA THR A 65 15.02 -4.73 -11.23
C THR A 65 13.49 -4.53 -11.14
N GLY A 66 12.99 -3.38 -11.61
CA GLY A 66 11.56 -3.13 -11.86
C GLY A 66 10.58 -3.43 -10.73
N ASN A 67 10.81 -2.89 -9.53
CA ASN A 67 9.87 -2.99 -8.40
C ASN A 67 9.59 -4.44 -7.93
N LEU A 68 10.55 -5.37 -8.07
CA LEU A 68 10.33 -6.80 -7.79
C LEU A 68 9.72 -7.08 -6.40
N VAL A 69 10.21 -6.40 -5.35
CA VAL A 69 9.69 -6.58 -3.98
C VAL A 69 8.22 -6.15 -3.90
N MET A 70 7.87 -4.99 -4.46
CA MET A 70 6.48 -4.53 -4.57
C MET A 70 5.64 -5.54 -5.36
N ARG A 71 6.10 -5.99 -6.53
CA ARG A 71 5.40 -6.94 -7.39
C ARG A 71 5.12 -8.27 -6.71
N VAL A 72 6.12 -8.85 -6.05
CA VAL A 72 5.97 -10.13 -5.32
C VAL A 72 5.03 -9.95 -4.14
N THR A 73 5.16 -8.85 -3.40
CA THR A 73 4.30 -8.53 -2.23
C THR A 73 2.85 -8.36 -2.67
N LEU A 74 2.61 -7.55 -3.71
CA LEU A 74 1.30 -7.34 -4.31
C LEU A 74 0.69 -8.64 -4.82
N ASN A 75 1.44 -9.45 -5.57
CA ASN A 75 0.96 -10.74 -6.05
C ASN A 75 0.60 -11.70 -4.91
N ARG A 76 1.36 -11.69 -3.81
CA ARG A 76 1.04 -12.51 -2.62
C ARG A 76 -0.26 -12.03 -1.98
N ILE A 77 -0.43 -10.73 -1.81
CA ILE A 77 -1.65 -10.12 -1.25
C ILE A 77 -2.87 -10.42 -2.13
N LEU A 78 -2.75 -10.25 -3.44
CA LEU A 78 -3.88 -10.44 -4.37
C LEU A 78 -4.35 -11.89 -4.50
N ARG A 79 -3.56 -12.87 -4.07
CA ARG A 79 -4.02 -14.27 -3.96
C ARG A 79 -5.17 -14.41 -2.96
N ASP A 80 -5.16 -13.61 -1.92
CA ASP A 80 -6.20 -13.61 -0.90
C ASP A 80 -7.40 -12.74 -1.28
N LYS A 81 -7.31 -11.98 -2.38
CA LYS A 81 -8.36 -11.14 -2.95
C LYS A 81 -9.00 -10.18 -1.91
N PRO A 82 -8.19 -9.32 -1.26
CA PRO A 82 -8.73 -8.35 -0.32
C PRO A 82 -9.74 -7.44 -1.02
N ALA A 83 -10.69 -6.91 -0.24
CA ALA A 83 -11.66 -5.95 -0.76
C ALA A 83 -11.02 -4.56 -0.94
N ARG A 84 -10.13 -4.17 -0.02
CA ARG A 84 -9.46 -2.86 0.00
C ARG A 84 -7.94 -3.01 0.07
N LEU A 85 -7.23 -2.18 -0.68
CA LEU A 85 -5.77 -2.12 -0.68
C LEU A 85 -5.30 -0.67 -0.52
N TYR A 86 -4.38 -0.44 0.42
CA TYR A 86 -3.64 0.81 0.54
C TYR A 86 -2.16 0.56 0.21
N ILE A 87 -1.60 1.35 -0.69
CA ILE A 87 -0.17 1.31 -1.02
C ILE A 87 0.46 2.64 -0.62
N SER A 88 1.16 2.65 0.52
CA SER A 88 1.91 3.80 0.99
C SER A 88 3.25 3.85 0.27
N VAL A 89 3.49 4.96 -0.43
CA VAL A 89 4.66 5.18 -1.29
C VAL A 89 5.56 6.20 -0.61
N ALA A 90 6.83 5.85 -0.40
CA ALA A 90 7.77 6.73 0.28
C ALA A 90 8.37 7.80 -0.65
N ASN A 91 8.57 7.46 -1.93
CA ASN A 91 9.14 8.35 -2.93
C ASN A 91 8.21 8.49 -4.13
N THR A 92 7.78 9.72 -4.42
CA THR A 92 6.87 10.04 -5.52
C THR A 92 7.56 10.30 -6.86
N GLU A 93 8.89 10.28 -6.94
CA GLU A 93 9.65 10.51 -8.18
C GLU A 93 9.20 9.59 -9.33
N HIS A 94 8.75 8.37 -9.02
CA HIS A 94 8.29 7.39 -10.01
C HIS A 94 6.79 7.04 -9.87
N LEU A 95 5.99 7.96 -9.33
CA LEU A 95 4.56 7.72 -9.08
C LEU A 95 3.80 7.37 -10.36
N ASP A 96 4.07 8.05 -11.47
CA ASP A 96 3.41 7.78 -12.75
C ASP A 96 3.71 6.38 -13.28
N GLN A 97 4.96 5.92 -13.10
CA GLN A 97 5.36 4.56 -13.48
C GLN A 97 4.65 3.52 -12.60
N LEU A 98 4.50 3.80 -11.30
CA LEU A 98 3.74 2.94 -10.39
C LEU A 98 2.27 2.85 -10.80
N ARG A 99 1.62 3.98 -11.12
CA ARG A 99 0.23 3.98 -11.61
C ARG A 99 0.09 3.18 -12.88
N GLN A 100 0.95 3.45 -13.86
CA GLN A 100 0.94 2.72 -15.13
C GLN A 100 1.07 1.21 -14.89
N PHE A 101 2.00 0.80 -14.04
CA PHE A 101 2.19 -0.59 -13.66
C PHE A 101 0.93 -1.20 -13.01
N LEU A 102 0.25 -0.50 -12.10
CA LEU A 102 -0.97 -0.99 -11.44
C LEU A 102 -2.19 -1.04 -12.36
N THR A 103 -2.19 -0.27 -13.45
CA THR A 103 -3.26 -0.27 -14.47
C THR A 103 -3.00 -1.17 -15.66
N GLN A 104 -1.85 -1.86 -15.70
CA GLN A 104 -1.48 -2.75 -16.79
C GLN A 104 -1.78 -4.21 -16.44
N ALA A 105 -1.93 -5.05 -17.48
CA ALA A 105 -2.07 -6.48 -17.30
C ALA A 105 -0.90 -7.08 -16.48
N PRO A 106 -1.17 -7.97 -15.51
CA PRO A 106 -2.47 -8.59 -15.19
C PRO A 106 -3.30 -7.83 -14.12
N TYR A 107 -2.84 -6.68 -13.63
CA TYR A 107 -3.44 -5.99 -12.49
C TYR A 107 -4.71 -5.24 -12.84
N ASP A 108 -4.87 -4.82 -14.10
CA ASP A 108 -6.10 -4.25 -14.65
C ASP A 108 -7.37 -5.09 -14.38
N ALA A 109 -7.23 -6.41 -14.37
CA ALA A 109 -8.33 -7.33 -14.06
C ALA A 109 -8.60 -7.52 -12.56
N TRP A 110 -7.68 -7.09 -11.69
CA TRP A 110 -7.73 -7.35 -10.24
C TRP A 110 -7.89 -6.11 -9.40
N LEU A 111 -7.40 -4.97 -9.87
CA LEU A 111 -7.36 -3.70 -9.16
C LEU A 111 -8.33 -2.71 -9.78
N THR A 112 -8.93 -1.88 -8.94
CA THR A 112 -9.56 -0.64 -9.36
C THR A 112 -8.89 0.48 -8.58
N LEU A 113 -8.17 1.36 -9.29
CA LEU A 113 -7.57 2.53 -8.64
C LEU A 113 -8.69 3.48 -8.22
N ASP A 114 -8.61 3.92 -6.97
CA ASP A 114 -9.47 4.87 -6.31
C ASP A 114 -8.70 6.17 -6.06
N ASP A 115 -9.36 7.17 -5.49
CA ASP A 115 -8.71 8.43 -5.15
C ASP A 115 -7.50 8.21 -4.23
N ASP A 116 -6.46 9.00 -4.46
CA ASP A 116 -5.27 8.98 -3.63
C ASP A 116 -5.58 9.53 -2.24
N LEU A 117 -4.84 9.01 -1.26
CA LEU A 117 -4.75 9.60 0.06
C LEU A 117 -3.50 10.47 0.15
N VAL A 118 -3.66 11.77 -0.07
CA VAL A 118 -2.58 12.73 0.11
C VAL A 118 -2.48 13.11 1.58
N CYS A 119 -1.33 12.85 2.17
CA CYS A 119 -0.98 13.24 3.52
C CYS A 119 -0.14 14.52 3.47
N GLU A 120 -0.70 15.61 3.99
CA GLU A 120 0.05 16.85 4.20
C GLU A 120 1.07 16.66 5.34
N ALA A 121 2.18 17.38 5.27
CA ALA A 121 3.31 17.25 6.21
C ALA A 121 3.03 17.92 7.56
#